data_AF-A0A928ZCQ3-F1
#
_entry.id   AF-A0A928ZCQ3-F1
#
_cell.length_a   1.000
_cell.length_b   1.000
_cell.length_c   1.000
_cell.angle_alpha   90.00
_cell.angle_beta   90.00
_cell.angle_gamma   90.00
#
_symmetry.space_group_name_H-M   'P 1'
#
loop_
_entity.id
_entity.type
_entity.pdbx_description
1 polymer ?
#
loop_
_entity_poly.entity_id
_entity_poly.type
_entity_poly.pdbx_seq_one_letter_code
_entity_poly.pdbx_strand_id
1 'polypeptide(L)'
;MIHKILVALDYYENNESVFDTAVSLAKSTGADLMLSHVLAEKEPGFPIIPSYTYYPVLDDYDYSLYRKKLEEYKQQGISFLQEKAEEAKMAGVNTE
;
A
#
# COMPACT_ATOMS: atom_id res chain seq x y z
N MET A 1 -22.05 -10.36 14.03
CA MET A 1 -21.96 -9.01 13.46
C MET A 1 -20.53 -8.80 12.96
N ILE A 2 -20.36 -8.09 11.85
CA ILE A 2 -19.04 -7.72 11.34
C ILE A 2 -18.68 -6.39 12.00
N HIS A 3 -17.58 -6.36 12.75
CA HIS A 3 -17.12 -5.16 13.45
C HIS A 3 -15.91 -4.51 12.78
N LYS A 4 -15.16 -5.27 11.98
CA LYS A 4 -14.02 -4.80 11.21
C LYS A 4 -14.01 -5.41 9.82
N ILE A 5 -13.59 -4.64 8.84
CA ILE A 5 -13.41 -5.06 7.45
C ILE A 5 -11.95 -4.83 7.08
N LEU A 6 -11.21 -5.90 6.78
CA LEU A 6 -9.85 -5.80 6.25
C LEU A 6 -9.92 -5.49 4.76
N VAL A 7 -9.26 -4.42 4.34
CA VAL A 7 -9.19 -3.96 2.96
C VAL A 7 -7.74 -4.01 2.49
N ALA A 8 -7.46 -4.88 1.53
CA ALA A 8 -6.17 -4.93 0.85
C ALA A 8 -6.20 -3.92 -0.30
N LEU A 9 -5.25 -3.00 -0.28
CA LEU A 9 -5.09 -1.91 -1.23
C LEU A 9 -3.76 -2.07 -1.97
N ASP A 10 -3.69 -1.60 -3.21
CA ASP A 10 -2.50 -1.49 -4.06
C ASP A 10 -2.57 -0.20 -4.93
N TYR A 11 -1.56 0.03 -5.77
CA TYR A 11 -1.50 1.22 -6.62
C TYR A 11 -2.26 1.11 -7.96
N TYR A 12 -3.04 0.05 -8.19
CA TYR A 12 -3.77 -0.10 -9.45
C TYR A 12 -5.14 0.59 -9.43
N GLU A 13 -5.63 1.03 -10.59
CA GLU A 13 -6.88 1.81 -10.72
C GLU A 13 -8.12 1.08 -10.18
N ASN A 14 -8.17 -0.24 -10.31
CA ASN A 14 -9.27 -1.05 -9.80
C ASN A 14 -9.42 -0.94 -8.26
N ASN A 15 -8.38 -0.50 -7.56
CA ASN A 15 -8.38 -0.40 -6.12
C ASN A 15 -9.29 0.72 -5.57
N GLU A 16 -9.58 1.77 -6.35
CA GLU A 16 -10.55 2.79 -5.95
C GLU A 16 -11.93 2.18 -5.71
N SER A 17 -12.38 1.30 -6.61
CA SER A 17 -13.68 0.64 -6.48
C SER A 17 -13.77 -0.29 -5.27
N VAL A 18 -12.65 -0.92 -4.90
CA VAL A 18 -12.54 -1.80 -3.72
C VAL A 18 -12.68 -0.96 -2.45
N PHE A 19 -11.94 0.15 -2.38
CA PHE A 19 -11.98 1.08 -1.25
C PHE A 19 -13.37 1.69 -1.06
N ASP A 20 -13.99 2.22 -2.12
CA ASP A 20 -15.34 2.81 -2.07
C ASP A 20 -16.39 1.81 -1.60
N THR A 21 -16.30 0.57 -2.10
CA THR A 21 -17.21 -0.51 -1.69
C THR A 21 -17.04 -0.83 -0.20
N ALA A 22 -15.80 -0.89 0.28
CA ALA A 22 -15.52 -1.15 1.69
C ALA A 22 -16.05 -0.01 2.60
N VAL A 23 -15.84 1.25 2.20
CA VAL A 23 -16.38 2.42 2.92
C VAL A 23 -17.91 2.37 2.96
N SER A 24 -18.57 2.07 1.84
CA SER A 24 -20.04 1.94 1.78
C SER A 24 -20.57 0.82 2.67
N LEU A 25 -19.89 -0.33 2.69
CA LEU A 25 -20.23 -1.46 3.54
C LEU A 25 -20.04 -1.13 5.03
N ALA A 26 -18.93 -0.47 5.39
CA ALA A 26 -18.64 -0.02 6.74
C ALA A 26 -19.71 0.95 7.26
N LYS A 27 -20.12 1.94 6.45
CA LYS A 27 -21.22 2.87 6.79
C LYS A 27 -22.53 2.15 7.07
N SER A 28 -22.85 1.15 6.25
CA SER A 28 -24.12 0.42 6.34
C SER A 28 -24.16 -0.56 7.51
N THR A 29 -22.99 -0.99 7.99
CA THR A 29 -22.85 -2.00 9.05
C THR A 29 -22.39 -1.44 10.39
N GLY A 30 -21.88 -0.20 10.42
CA GLY A 30 -21.21 0.38 11.57
C GLY A 30 -19.87 -0.28 11.89
N ALA A 31 -19.25 -0.94 10.91
CA ALA A 31 -17.93 -1.55 11.05
C ALA A 31 -16.81 -0.52 10.83
N ASP A 32 -15.65 -0.77 11.43
CA ASP A 32 -14.43 -0.02 11.14
C ASP A 32 -13.64 -0.69 9.99
N LEU A 33 -12.77 0.06 9.31
CA LEU A 33 -11.85 -0.50 8.31
C LEU A 33 -10.49 -0.81 8.93
N MET A 34 -9.84 -1.86 8.46
CA MET A 34 -8.41 -2.10 8.66
C MET A 34 -7.75 -2.03 7.28
N LEU A 35 -6.82 -1.10 7.08
CA LEU A 35 -6.20 -0.90 5.77
C LEU A 35 -4.85 -1.62 5.69
N SER A 36 -4.59 -2.30 4.58
CA SER A 36 -3.32 -3.02 4.37
C SER A 36 -2.83 -2.86 2.94
N HIS A 37 -1.54 -2.60 2.79
CA HIS A 37 -0.86 -2.56 1.50
C HIS A 37 0.33 -3.52 1.55
N VAL A 38 0.38 -4.44 0.59
CA VAL A 38 1.46 -5.43 0.47
C VAL A 38 2.38 -5.01 -0.65
N LEU A 39 3.62 -4.65 -0.29
CA LEU A 39 4.64 -4.25 -1.25
C LEU A 39 5.07 -5.44 -2.10
N ALA A 40 4.73 -5.43 -3.38
CA ALA A 40 5.03 -6.52 -4.32
C ALA A 40 6.01 -6.06 -5.41
N GLU A 41 6.96 -6.94 -5.78
CA GLU A 41 7.98 -6.62 -6.82
C GLU A 41 7.39 -6.24 -8.18
N LYS A 42 6.16 -6.70 -8.47
CA LYS A 42 5.45 -6.42 -9.73
C LYS A 42 4.65 -5.12 -9.70
N GLU A 43 4.51 -4.52 -8.53
CA GLU A 43 3.76 -3.29 -8.36
C GLU A 43 4.53 -2.10 -8.96
N PRO A 44 3.84 -1.14 -9.60
CA PRO A 44 4.51 0.04 -10.12
C PRO A 44 5.33 0.76 -9.03
N GLY A 45 6.54 1.17 -9.40
CA GLY A 45 7.45 1.89 -8.51
C GLY A 45 8.26 1.04 -7.54
N PHE A 46 8.04 -0.29 -7.48
CA PHE A 46 8.89 -1.16 -6.67
C PHE A 46 10.36 -1.03 -7.11
N PRO A 47 11.30 -0.76 -6.19
CA PRO A 47 12.71 -0.59 -6.54
C PRO A 47 13.29 -1.86 -7.16
N ILE A 48 13.96 -1.72 -8.29
CA ILE A 48 14.63 -2.84 -8.98
C ILE A 48 16.13 -2.69 -8.78
N ILE A 49 16.79 -3.77 -8.36
CA ILE A 49 18.25 -3.86 -8.40
C ILE A 49 18.66 -4.04 -9.86
N PRO A 50 19.51 -3.15 -10.43
CA PRO A 50 20.02 -3.35 -11.78
C PRO A 50 20.84 -4.65 -11.84
N SER A 51 20.24 -5.73 -12.36
CA SER A 51 20.96 -6.95 -12.68
C SER A 51 21.35 -6.88 -14.15
N TYR A 52 22.56 -6.40 -14.44
CA TYR A 52 23.02 -6.23 -15.82
C TYR A 52 23.40 -7.54 -16.52
N THR A 53 23.50 -8.68 -15.82
CA THR A 53 23.80 -9.99 -16.45
C THR A 53 23.32 -11.17 -15.58
N TYR A 54 23.42 -12.39 -16.13
CA TYR A 54 23.18 -13.66 -15.42
C TYR A 54 24.01 -13.83 -14.13
N TYR A 55 25.04 -13.00 -13.92
CA TYR A 55 25.81 -12.89 -12.68
C TYR A 55 25.88 -11.41 -12.23
N PRO A 56 25.08 -10.98 -11.25
CA PRO A 56 25.13 -9.61 -10.77
C PRO A 56 26.49 -9.32 -10.12
N VAL A 57 27.28 -8.42 -10.73
CA VAL A 57 28.39 -7.75 -10.05
C VAL A 57 27.80 -6.48 -9.45
N LEU A 58 27.27 -6.60 -8.24
CA LEU A 58 26.79 -5.47 -7.47
C LEU A 58 27.92 -5.02 -6.57
N ASP A 59 28.30 -3.74 -6.67
CA ASP A 59 29.18 -3.15 -5.67
C ASP A 59 28.37 -2.67 -4.44
N ASP A 60 29.09 -2.30 -3.38
CA ASP A 60 28.47 -1.85 -2.13
C ASP A 60 27.60 -0.58 -2.33
N TYR A 61 27.93 0.23 -3.34
CA TYR A 61 27.21 1.46 -3.65
C TYR A 61 25.83 1.14 -4.24
N ASP A 62 25.74 0.23 -5.22
CA ASP A 62 24.48 -0.23 -5.82
C ASP A 62 23.53 -0.79 -4.77
N TYR A 63 24.07 -1.61 -3.84
CA TYR A 63 23.30 -2.13 -2.72
C TYR A 63 22.81 -1.04 -1.76
N SER A 64 23.65 -0.03 -1.47
CA SER A 64 23.26 1.08 -0.59
C SER A 64 22.15 1.93 -1.20
N LEU A 65 22.23 2.19 -2.52
CA LEU A 65 21.24 2.96 -3.25
C LEU A 65 19.91 2.21 -3.33
N TYR A 66 19.95 0.91 -3.61
CA TYR A 66 18.75 0.06 -3.58
C TYR A 66 18.08 0.09 -2.21
N ARG A 67 18.83 -0.10 -1.11
CA ARG A 67 18.27 -0.05 0.25
C ARG A 67 17.60 1.28 0.53
N LYS A 68 18.21 2.40 0.11
CA LYS A 68 17.62 3.73 0.26
C LYS A 68 16.29 3.84 -0.49
N LYS A 69 16.24 3.44 -1.76
CA LYS A 69 15.01 3.45 -2.57
C LYS A 69 13.92 2.55 -1.98
N LEU A 70 14.29 1.38 -1.45
CA LEU A 70 13.35 0.48 -0.80
C LEU A 70 12.76 1.09 0.48
N GLU A 71 13.55 1.82 1.25
CA GLU A 71 13.05 2.50 2.44
C GLU A 71 12.12 3.68 2.08
N GLU A 72 12.48 4.45 1.05
CA GLU A 72 11.60 5.50 0.50
C GLU A 72 10.28 4.91 0.00
N TYR A 73 10.31 3.77 -0.69
CA TYR A 73 9.12 3.08 -1.18
C TYR A 73 8.22 2.54 -0.06
N LYS A 74 8.80 2.00 1.02
CA LYS A 74 8.02 1.63 2.21
C LYS A 74 7.30 2.83 2.82
N GLN A 75 8.00 3.97 2.91
CA GLN A 75 7.42 5.19 3.45
C GLN A 75 6.28 5.70 2.56
N GLN A 76 6.40 5.58 1.23
CA GLN A 76 5.31 5.87 0.29
C GLN A 76 4.08 5.00 0.56
N GLY A 77 4.26 3.68 0.78
CA GLY A 77 3.15 2.79 1.13
C GLY A 77 2.46 3.18 2.44
N ILE A 78 3.22 3.61 3.46
CA ILE A 78 2.65 4.13 4.71
C ILE A 78 1.85 5.41 4.44
N SER A 79 2.40 6.35 3.67
CA SER A 79 1.71 7.61 3.34
C SER A 79 0.44 7.37 2.52
N PHE A 80 0.46 6.40 1.61
CA PHE A 80 -0.73 5.96 0.86
C PHE A 80 -1.83 5.42 1.78
N LEU A 81 -1.48 4.55 2.73
CA LEU A 81 -2.44 4.06 3.72
C LEU A 81 -2.99 5.17 4.62
N GLN A 82 -2.15 6.14 5.00
CA GLN A 82 -2.59 7.31 5.77
C GLN A 82 -3.56 8.20 5.00
N GLU A 83 -3.32 8.43 3.70
CA GLU A 83 -4.24 9.17 2.83
C GLU A 83 -5.60 8.48 2.75
N LYS A 84 -5.62 7.16 2.52
CA LYS A 84 -6.86 6.37 2.48
C LYS A 84 -7.57 6.32 3.83
N ALA A 85 -6.82 6.29 4.93
CA ALA A 85 -7.40 6.41 6.27
C ALA A 85 -8.10 7.76 6.46
N GLU A 86 -7.50 8.87 6.04
CA GLU A 86 -8.13 10.19 6.12
C GLU A 86 -9.36 10.31 5.20
N GLU A 87 -9.31 9.76 3.99
CA GLU A 87 -10.48 9.68 3.09
C GLU A 87 -11.67 8.97 3.76
N ALA A 88 -11.42 7.80 4.37
CA ALA A 88 -12.46 7.05 5.09
C ALA A 88 -12.99 7.81 6.31
N LYS A 89 -12.11 8.46 7.09
CA LYS A 89 -12.52 9.29 8.23
C LYS A 89 -13.36 10.48 7.81
N MET A 90 -13.00 11.19 6.74
CA MET A 90 -13.81 12.26 6.16
C MET A 90 -15.18 11.75 5.69
N ALA A 91 -15.25 10.49 5.26
CA ALA A 91 -16.50 9.83 4.92
C ALA A 91 -17.31 9.39 6.15
N GLY A 92 -16.79 9.50 7.38
CA GLY A 92 -17.46 9.12 8.62
C GLY A 92 -17.24 7.67 9.06
N VAL A 93 -16.19 7.01 8.56
CA VAL A 93 -15.82 5.63 8.89
C VAL A 93 -14.47 5.63 9.63
N ASN A 94 -14.38 4.95 10.78
CA ASN A 94 -13.08 4.83 11.45
C ASN A 94 -12.19 3.82 10.74
N THR A 95 -10.87 4.00 10.91
CA THR A 95 -9.86 3.13 10.34
C THR A 95 -8.79 2.78 11.38
N GLU A 96 -8.22 1.58 11.24
CA GLU A 96 -6.96 1.12 11.85
C GLU A 96 -5.89 0.92 10.77
#